data_AF-A0AAW0FN78-F1
#
_entry.id   AF-A0AAW0FN78-F1
#
_cell.length_a   1.000
_cell.length_b   1.000
_cell.length_c   1.000
_cell.angle_alpha   90.00
_cell.angle_beta   90.00
_cell.angle_gamma   90.00
#
_symmetry.space_group_name_H-M   'P 1'
#
loop_
_entity.id
_entity.type
_entity.pdbx_description
1 polymer ?
#
loop_
_entity_poly.entity_id
_entity_poly.type
_entity_poly.pdbx_seq_one_letter_code
_entity_poly.pdbx_strand_id
1 'polypeptide(L)'
;MEAYTCTDLGLESRDDVVYNYSKNSGDFSDHGDSGSLIFTGDGDGLAILHSGMPRGRHNHVTYGTPLWWVIKQILDKYPSAELYGITYTLD
;
A
#
# COMPACT_ATOMS: atom_id res chain seq x y z
N MET A 1 1.38 -4.01 8.83
CA MET A 1 0.45 -3.60 9.92
C MET A 1 -0.74 -3.07 9.18
N GLU A 2 -1.82 -3.85 9.14
CA GLU A 2 -3.04 -3.48 8.40
C GLU A 2 -3.84 -2.51 9.25
N ALA A 3 -4.15 -1.32 8.72
CA ALA A 3 -5.10 -0.40 9.35
C ALA A 3 -6.47 -0.57 8.70
N TYR A 4 -7.47 -0.79 9.54
CA TYR A 4 -8.87 -0.88 9.13
C TYR A 4 -9.56 0.43 9.49
N THR A 5 -9.89 1.25 8.49
CA THR A 5 -10.77 2.41 8.65
C THR A 5 -12.08 2.13 7.93
N CYS A 6 -13.16 2.05 8.70
CA CYS A 6 -14.51 1.94 8.16
C CYS A 6 -15.07 3.35 7.95
N THR A 7 -15.52 3.65 6.74
CA THR A 7 -16.25 4.89 6.47
C THR A 7 -17.65 4.83 7.09
N ASP A 8 -18.31 5.99 7.27
CA ASP A 8 -19.70 6.05 7.75
C ASP A 8 -20.71 5.27 6.86
N LEU A 9 -20.28 4.86 5.66
CA LEU A 9 -21.03 4.04 4.70
C LEU A 9 -20.76 2.53 4.85
N GLY A 10 -19.99 2.11 5.84
CA GLY A 10 -19.62 0.70 6.03
C GLY A 10 -18.53 0.20 5.09
N LEU A 11 -17.87 1.08 4.32
CA LEU A 11 -16.76 0.70 3.46
C LEU A 11 -15.48 0.54 4.29
N GLU A 12 -14.89 -0.64 4.25
CA GLU A 12 -13.59 -0.93 4.89
C GLU A 12 -12.44 -0.57 3.95
N SER A 13 -11.52 0.28 4.42
CA SER A 13 -10.21 0.42 3.79
C SER A 13 -9.29 -0.71 4.22
N ARG A 14 -8.47 -1.22 3.30
CA ARG A 14 -7.36 -2.15 3.56
C ARG A 14 -6.07 -1.45 3.20
N ASP A 15 -5.30 -1.10 4.22
CA ASP A 15 -4.08 -0.33 4.08
C ASP A 15 -2.94 -0.94 4.86
N ASP A 16 -1.81 -1.13 4.17
CA ASP A 16 -0.52 -1.25 4.80
C ASP A 16 -0.03 0.13 5.23
N VAL A 17 0.36 0.22 6.50
CA VAL A 17 0.79 1.47 7.12
C VAL A 17 2.28 1.44 7.39
N VAL A 18 2.99 2.41 6.81
CA VAL A 18 4.41 2.64 7.06
C VAL A 18 4.58 3.86 7.95
N TYR A 19 5.13 3.64 9.14
CA TYR A 19 5.44 4.71 10.09
C TYR A 19 6.91 5.09 9.98
N ASN A 20 7.21 6.39 9.98
CA ASN A 20 8.60 6.84 9.96
C ASN A 20 9.34 6.35 11.21
N TYR A 21 10.49 5.73 11.00
CA TYR A 21 11.27 5.10 12.07
C TYR A 21 11.57 6.03 13.26
N SER A 22 11.90 7.28 12.97
CA SER A 22 12.17 8.32 13.97
C SER A 22 11.95 9.72 13.39
N LYS A 23 11.86 10.73 14.27
CA LYS A 23 11.73 12.15 13.90
C LYS A 23 12.91 12.70 13.06
N ASN A 24 14.03 11.97 12.99
CA ASN A 24 15.23 12.41 12.29
C ASN A 24 15.45 11.67 10.96
N SER A 25 14.56 10.74 10.58
CA SER A 25 14.79 9.79 9.48
C SER A 25 14.32 10.29 8.11
N GLY A 26 13.78 11.52 8.03
CA GLY A 26 13.05 11.98 6.85
C GLY A 26 11.73 11.25 6.67
N ASP A 27 11.00 11.63 5.63
CA ASP A 27 9.73 11.03 5.26
C ASP A 27 9.97 9.76 4.43
N PHE A 28 9.17 8.72 4.68
CA PHE A 28 9.22 7.51 3.85
C PHE A 28 8.83 7.80 2.40
N SER A 29 7.91 8.75 2.18
CA SER A 29 7.45 9.20 0.86
C SER A 29 7.01 10.65 0.87
N ASP A 30 7.03 11.30 -0.29
CA ASP A 30 6.63 12.70 -0.48
C ASP A 30 5.51 12.84 -1.55
N HIS A 31 5.05 14.07 -1.76
CA HIS A 31 4.11 14.42 -2.79
C HIS A 31 4.65 14.05 -4.19
N GLY A 32 3.86 13.26 -4.93
CA GLY A 32 4.22 12.79 -6.26
C GLY A 32 4.60 11.31 -6.29
N ASP A 33 4.87 10.69 -5.14
CA ASP A 33 5.22 9.25 -5.07
C ASP A 33 3.99 8.34 -5.17
N SER A 34 2.76 8.88 -5.16
CA SER A 34 1.52 8.13 -5.31
C SER A 34 1.55 7.25 -6.57
N GLY A 35 1.20 5.97 -6.41
CA GLY A 35 1.25 4.94 -7.44
C GLY A 35 2.55 4.12 -7.43
N SER A 36 3.55 4.50 -6.64
CA SER A 36 4.79 3.73 -6.49
C SER A 36 4.57 2.41 -5.77
N LEU A 37 5.34 1.39 -6.15
CA LEU A 37 5.40 0.12 -5.43
C LEU A 37 6.29 0.24 -4.19
N ILE A 38 5.81 -0.28 -3.07
CA ILE A 38 6.55 -0.45 -1.83
C ILE A 38 7.08 -1.88 -1.81
N PHE A 39 8.37 -2.05 -1.54
CA PHE A 39 9.01 -3.36 -1.45
C PHE A 39 9.50 -3.64 -0.02
N THR A 40 9.52 -4.91 0.36
CA THR A 40 10.17 -5.37 1.59
C THR A 40 11.70 -5.38 1.43
N GLY A 41 12.43 -5.52 2.53
CA GLY A 41 13.90 -5.64 2.49
C GLY A 41 14.40 -6.87 1.74
N ASP A 42 13.55 -7.89 1.59
CA ASP A 42 13.85 -9.12 0.85
C ASP A 42 13.54 -9.01 -0.66
N GLY A 43 12.95 -7.89 -1.10
CA GLY A 43 12.62 -7.61 -2.49
C GLY A 43 11.19 -7.97 -2.90
N ASP A 44 10.33 -8.39 -1.97
CA ASP A 44 8.94 -8.71 -2.26
C ASP A 44 8.07 -7.43 -2.36
N GLY A 45 7.13 -7.42 -3.29
CA GLY A 45 6.16 -6.33 -3.40
C GLY A 45 5.16 -6.36 -2.25
N LEU A 46 5.14 -5.29 -1.45
CA LEU A 46 4.27 -5.16 -0.27
C LEU A 46 2.94 -4.48 -0.62
N ALA A 47 3.00 -3.26 -1.17
CA ALA A 47 1.82 -2.42 -1.36
C ALA A 47 2.00 -1.40 -2.50
N ILE A 48 0.90 -0.83 -3.00
CA ILE A 48 0.90 0.34 -3.88
C ILE A 48 0.64 1.58 -3.02
N LEU A 49 1.61 2.49 -2.97
CA LEU A 49 1.50 3.75 -2.25
C LEU A 49 0.36 4.60 -2.82
N HIS A 50 -0.56 5.08 -1.96
CA HIS A 50 -1.62 6.00 -2.42
C HIS A 50 -1.61 7.35 -1.72
N SER A 51 -1.30 7.41 -0.42
CA SER A 51 -1.36 8.65 0.34
C SER A 51 -0.45 8.67 1.57
N GLY A 52 -0.38 9.83 2.22
CA GLY A 52 0.27 9.99 3.51
C GLY A 52 -0.53 10.91 4.42
N MET A 53 -0.34 10.75 5.74
CA MET A 53 -0.88 11.66 6.75
C MET A 53 0.21 12.61 7.21
N PRO A 54 0.16 13.90 6.84
CA PRO A 54 1.14 14.88 7.28
C PRO A 54 0.99 15.20 8.77
N ARG A 55 2.12 15.47 9.43
CA ARG A 55 2.17 16.03 10.78
C ARG A 55 3.26 17.10 10.85
N GLY A 56 2.84 18.36 10.69
CA GLY A 56 3.76 19.49 10.57
C GLY A 56 4.29 19.61 9.15
N ARG A 57 5.62 19.69 8.98
CA ARG A 57 6.28 19.77 7.65
C ARG A 57 6.70 18.42 7.07
N HIS A 58 6.32 17.33 7.74
CA HIS A 58 6.78 15.98 7.46
C HIS A 58 5.58 15.03 7.37
N ASN A 59 5.62 14.07 6.45
CA ASN A 59 4.68 12.96 6.43
C ASN A 59 4.92 12.07 7.65
N HIS A 60 3.89 11.85 8.46
CA HIS A 60 3.99 11.03 9.66
C HIS A 60 3.85 9.54 9.37
N VAL A 61 2.97 9.25 8.41
CA VAL A 61 2.49 7.93 8.07
C VAL A 61 2.28 7.89 6.57
N THR A 62 2.76 6.83 5.92
CA THR A 62 2.45 6.51 4.52
C THR A 62 1.45 5.35 4.49
N TYR A 63 0.48 5.44 3.59
CA TYR A 63 -0.53 4.41 3.35
C TYR A 63 -0.34 3.82 1.96
N GLY A 64 -0.36 2.51 1.89
CA GLY A 64 -0.39 1.77 0.64
C GLY A 64 -1.49 0.72 0.65
N THR A 65 -2.08 0.45 -0.51
CA THR A 65 -3.01 -0.67 -0.66
C THR A 65 -2.20 -1.95 -0.78
N PRO A 66 -2.45 -2.98 0.05
CA PRO A 66 -1.70 -4.22 0.01
C PRO A 66 -1.72 -4.86 -1.39
N LEU A 67 -0.55 -5.26 -1.89
CA LEU A 67 -0.38 -5.69 -3.28
C LEU A 67 -1.17 -6.97 -3.58
N TRP A 68 -1.28 -7.87 -2.60
CA TRP A 68 -2.12 -9.07 -2.68
C TRP A 68 -3.59 -8.71 -2.97
N TRP A 69 -4.10 -7.62 -2.38
CA TRP A 69 -5.47 -7.17 -2.60
C TRP A 69 -5.63 -6.57 -3.99
N VAL A 70 -4.67 -5.75 -4.42
CA VAL A 70 -4.65 -5.19 -5.78
C VAL A 70 -4.67 -6.30 -6.83
N ILE A 71 -3.83 -7.31 -6.68
CA ILE A 71 -3.77 -8.47 -7.58
C ILE A 71 -5.12 -9.19 -7.62
N LYS A 72 -5.73 -9.42 -6.46
CA LYS A 72 -7.07 -10.02 -6.37
C LYS A 72 -8.11 -9.21 -7.14
N GLN A 73 -8.14 -7.89 -7.00
CA GLN A 73 -9.08 -7.03 -7.72
C GLN A 73 -8.83 -7.01 -9.23
N ILE A 74 -7.56 -7.02 -9.67
CA ILE A 74 -7.21 -7.10 -11.09
C ILE A 74 -7.71 -8.40 -11.69
N LEU A 75 -7.47 -9.54 -11.04
CA LEU A 75 -7.88 -10.86 -11.55
C LEU A 75 -9.40 -11.05 -11.52
N ASP A 76 -10.09 -10.48 -10.54
CA ASP A 76 -11.57 -10.49 -10.49
C ASP A 76 -12.16 -9.75 -11.70
N LYS A 77 -11.58 -8.60 -12.06
CA LYS A 77 -12.03 -7.79 -13.20
C LYS A 77 -11.52 -8.30 -14.55
N TYR A 78 -10.31 -8.86 -14.57
CA TYR A 78 -9.61 -9.32 -15.76
C TYR A 78 -9.05 -10.73 -15.52
N PRO A 79 -9.88 -11.79 -15.62
CA PRO A 79 -9.48 -13.16 -15.28
C PRO A 79 -8.32 -13.73 -16.12
N SER A 80 -8.08 -13.15 -17.30
CA SER A 80 -6.98 -13.54 -18.20
C SER A 80 -5.75 -12.65 -18.07
N ALA A 81 -5.69 -11.75 -17.08
CA ALA A 81 -4.53 -10.89 -16.89
C ALA A 81 -3.29 -11.74 -16.54
N GLU A 82 -2.20 -11.53 -17.27
CA GLU A 82 -0.90 -12.14 -16.98
C GLU A 82 -0.04 -11.16 -16.17
N LEU A 83 0.40 -11.55 -14.97
CA LEU A 83 1.19 -10.72 -14.07
C LEU A 83 2.68 -11.06 -14.15
N TYR A 84 3.23 -11.12 -15.37
CA TYR A 84 4.65 -11.41 -15.64
C TYR A 84 5.17 -12.68 -14.94
N GLY A 85 4.42 -13.78 -15.03
CA GLY A 85 4.80 -15.06 -14.42
C GLY A 85 4.66 -15.14 -12.89
N ILE A 86 4.14 -14.10 -12.22
CA ILE A 86 3.76 -14.18 -10.80
C ILE A 86 2.55 -15.12 -10.70
N THR A 87 2.77 -16.29 -10.12
CA THR A 87 1.70 -17.26 -9.85
C THR A 87 1.12 -16.94 -8.47
N TYR A 88 -0.08 -16.36 -8.43
CA TYR A 88 -0.76 -16.06 -7.17
C TYR A 88 -1.74 -17.19 -6.86
N THR A 89 -1.48 -17.94 -5.77
CA THR A 89 -2.45 -18.89 -5.22
C THR A 89 -3.29 -18.20 -4.14
N LEU A 90 -4.61 -18.22 -4.33
CA LEU A 90 -5.59 -17.83 -3.32
C LEU A 90 -5.72 -18.99 -2.32
N ASP A 91 -4.71 -19.20 -1.50
CA ASP A 91 -4.85 -20.12 -0.37
C ASP A 91 -5.64 -19.46 0.77
#